data_AF-A0A2G4E815-F1
#
_entry.id   AF-A0A2G4E815-F1
#
_cell.length_a   1.000
_cell.length_b   1.000
_cell.length_c   1.000
_cell.angle_alpha   90.00
_cell.angle_beta   90.00
_cell.angle_gamma   90.00
#
_symmetry.space_group_name_H-M   'P 1'
#
loop_
_entity.id
_entity.type
_entity.pdbx_description
1 polymer ?
#
loop_
_entity_poly.entity_id
_entity_poly.type
_entity_poly.pdbx_seq_one_letter_code
_entity_poly.pdbx_strand_id
1 'polypeptide(L)'
;MRTSFPCPSPDQPALPAVDAIVVGASAGGVEALLKIFRTLPKGYRLPIVAVLHVPDQRRSHLAEVFAMSVAMPVKEADDKETIAPGTLYFAAPGSGASSDGARGTAKIKEYGGLTVVQDPAQALVRTMPEAALALHTPDFLLPLPDIGSLLVELERIAC
;
A
#
# COMPACT_ATOMS: atom_id res chain seq x y z
N MET A 1 10.15 -5.63 -17.40
CA MET A 1 9.40 -4.43 -17.79
C MET A 1 8.06 -4.86 -18.36
N ARG A 2 6.99 -4.79 -17.56
CA ARG A 2 5.61 -4.70 -18.03
C ARG A 2 5.10 -3.33 -17.57
N THR A 3 5.45 -2.28 -18.29
CA THR A 3 5.19 -0.87 -17.92
C THR A 3 3.77 -0.41 -18.27
N SER A 4 2.85 -1.35 -18.45
CA SER A 4 1.46 -1.08 -18.77
C SER A 4 0.62 -2.24 -18.27
N PHE A 5 -0.34 -1.97 -17.38
CA PHE A 5 -1.50 -2.84 -17.27
C PHE A 5 -2.20 -2.75 -18.63
N PRO A 6 -2.35 -3.87 -19.37
CA PRO A 6 -3.02 -3.82 -20.65
C PRO A 6 -4.40 -3.18 -20.45
N CYS A 7 -4.85 -2.40 -21.44
CA CYS A 7 -6.27 -2.04 -21.56
C CYS A 7 -7.07 -3.31 -21.31
N PRO A 8 -8.07 -3.32 -20.41
CA PRO A 8 -8.75 -4.54 -20.01
C PRO A 8 -9.20 -5.28 -21.27
N SER A 9 -8.58 -6.43 -21.54
CA SER A 9 -9.10 -7.33 -22.55
C SER A 9 -10.50 -7.75 -22.10
N PRO A 10 -11.45 -8.06 -23.00
CA PRO A 10 -12.80 -8.47 -22.59
C PRO A 10 -12.82 -9.65 -21.61
N ASP A 11 -11.75 -10.45 -21.55
CA ASP A 11 -11.56 -11.58 -20.62
C ASP A 11 -10.81 -11.23 -19.31
N GLN A 12 -10.35 -9.99 -19.14
CA GLN A 12 -9.70 -9.51 -17.91
C GLN A 12 -10.65 -8.57 -17.18
N PRO A 13 -10.97 -8.85 -15.90
CA PRO A 13 -11.80 -7.93 -15.14
C PRO A 13 -11.12 -6.57 -15.06
N ALA A 14 -11.85 -5.51 -15.43
CA ALA A 14 -11.39 -4.14 -15.25
C ALA A 14 -11.04 -3.91 -13.77
N LEU A 15 -10.02 -3.09 -13.51
CA LEU A 15 -9.68 -2.70 -12.15
C LEU A 15 -10.90 -2.05 -11.48
N PRO A 16 -11.25 -2.42 -10.24
CA PRO A 16 -12.37 -1.83 -9.54
C PRO A 16 -12.06 -0.38 -9.17
N ALA A 17 -13.11 0.45 -9.08
CA ALA A 17 -13.01 1.72 -8.38
C ALA A 17 -12.76 1.45 -6.89
N VAL A 18 -11.83 2.20 -6.29
CA VAL A 18 -11.49 2.10 -4.86
C VAL A 18 -11.53 3.49 -4.24
N ASP A 19 -12.01 3.57 -2.99
CA ASP A 19 -12.12 4.83 -2.26
C ASP A 19 -10.85 5.15 -1.44
N ALA A 20 -10.03 4.14 -1.14
CA ALA A 20 -8.82 4.27 -0.34
C ALA A 20 -7.85 3.11 -0.60
N ILE A 21 -6.57 3.34 -0.27
CA ILE A 21 -5.51 2.33 -0.31
C ILE A 21 -5.01 2.10 1.11
N VAL A 22 -4.89 0.84 1.52
CA VAL A 22 -4.28 0.46 2.80
C VAL A 22 -3.02 -0.37 2.53
N VAL A 23 -1.91 -0.02 3.17
CA VAL A 23 -0.61 -0.68 2.96
C VAL A 23 -0.03 -1.16 4.29
N GLY A 24 0.30 -2.44 4.37
CA GLY A 24 1.03 -3.02 5.50
C GLY A 24 2.49 -3.30 5.13
N ALA A 25 3.43 -2.88 5.97
CA ALA A 25 4.85 -3.18 5.80
C ALA A 25 5.57 -3.37 7.15
N SER A 26 6.77 -3.96 7.13
CA SER A 26 7.60 -4.19 8.32
C SER A 26 9.07 -3.99 7.98
N ALA A 27 9.95 -4.95 8.27
CA ALA A 27 11.37 -4.90 7.92
C ALA A 27 11.57 -4.66 6.41
N GLY A 28 12.36 -3.64 6.06
CA GLY A 28 12.54 -3.19 4.67
C GLY A 28 11.42 -2.30 4.12
N GLY A 29 10.36 -2.07 4.90
CA GLY A 29 9.16 -1.36 4.48
C GLY A 29 9.38 0.11 4.12
N VAL A 30 10.22 0.83 4.88
CA VAL A 30 10.52 2.26 4.58
C VAL A 30 11.06 2.41 3.15
N GLU A 31 12.07 1.63 2.80
CA GLU A 31 12.69 1.69 1.47
C GLU A 31 11.71 1.26 0.37
N ALA A 32 10.94 0.20 0.62
CA ALA A 32 9.93 -0.29 -0.30
C ALA A 32 8.84 0.76 -0.57
N LEU A 33 8.30 1.38 0.47
CA LEU A 33 7.27 2.40 0.37
C LEU A 33 7.80 3.67 -0.30
N LEU A 34 9.03 4.10 -0.02
CA LEU A 34 9.64 5.23 -0.73
C LEU A 34 9.82 4.93 -2.23
N LYS A 35 10.18 3.70 -2.61
CA LYS A 35 10.26 3.30 -4.03
C LYS A 35 8.90 3.35 -4.73
N ILE A 36 7.82 3.02 -4.03
CA ILE A 36 6.46 3.08 -4.57
C ILE A 36 5.96 4.52 -4.60
N PHE A 37 5.94 5.22 -3.47
CA PHE A 37 5.25 6.51 -3.34
C PHE A 37 5.95 7.66 -4.05
N ARG A 38 7.26 7.56 -4.33
CA ARG A 38 7.97 8.53 -5.17
C ARG A 38 7.55 8.50 -6.65
N THR A 39 6.91 7.43 -7.11
CA THR A 39 6.41 7.35 -8.50
C THR A 39 5.01 7.92 -8.64
N LEU A 40 4.34 8.27 -7.54
CA LEU A 40 3.00 8.83 -7.59
C LEU A 40 3.05 10.28 -8.09
N PRO A 41 2.16 10.67 -9.03
CA PRO A 41 2.15 12.00 -9.59
C PRO A 41 1.79 13.06 -8.56
N LYS A 42 2.22 14.30 -8.81
CA LYS A 42 1.75 15.46 -8.04
C LYS A 42 0.24 15.58 -8.21
N GLY A 43 -0.48 15.74 -7.10
CA GLY A 43 -1.93 15.82 -7.10
C GLY A 43 -2.63 14.46 -7.01
N TYR A 44 -1.91 13.39 -6.65
CA TYR A 44 -2.49 12.08 -6.35
C TYR A 44 -3.66 12.19 -5.36
N ARG A 45 -4.86 11.68 -5.70
CA ARG A 45 -6.12 11.94 -4.98
C ARG A 45 -6.60 10.81 -4.08
N LEU A 46 -6.19 9.57 -4.31
CA LEU A 46 -6.59 8.47 -3.44
C LEU A 46 -5.90 8.61 -2.08
N PRO A 47 -6.64 8.56 -0.95
CA PRO A 47 -6.03 8.53 0.36
C PRO A 47 -5.29 7.19 0.57
N ILE A 48 -4.13 7.26 1.21
CA ILE A 48 -3.29 6.10 1.50
C ILE A 48 -3.11 5.99 3.01
N VAL A 49 -3.41 4.84 3.59
CA VAL A 49 -3.15 4.54 5.01
C VAL A 49 -2.07 3.46 5.08
N ALA A 50 -0.90 3.82 5.63
CA ALA A 50 0.25 2.94 5.77
C ALA A 50 0.45 2.53 7.24
N VAL A 51 0.45 1.23 7.49
CA VAL A 51 0.83 0.62 8.76
C VAL A 51 2.25 0.07 8.59
N LEU A 52 3.22 0.70 9.23
CA LEU A 52 4.61 0.25 9.21
C LEU A 52 5.02 -0.24 10.59
N HIS A 53 5.32 -1.54 10.70
CA HIS A 53 5.89 -2.11 11.90
C HIS A 53 7.36 -1.71 12.02
N VAL A 54 7.67 -0.81 12.96
CA VAL A 54 9.03 -0.39 13.30
C VAL A 54 9.31 -0.84 14.75
N PRO A 55 10.44 -1.52 15.03
CA PRO A 55 10.83 -1.88 16.39
C PRO A 55 10.94 -0.65 17.30
N ASP A 56 10.60 -0.81 18.59
CA ASP A 56 10.50 0.27 19.59
C ASP A 56 11.72 1.23 19.63
N GLN A 57 11.47 2.53 19.50
CA GLN A 57 11.60 3.58 20.53
C GLN A 57 11.84 4.98 19.91
N ARG A 58 10.99 5.93 20.32
CA ARG A 58 10.90 7.38 19.98
C ARG A 58 9.90 7.72 18.87
N ARG A 59 9.41 8.98 18.91
CA ARG A 59 8.57 9.59 17.87
C ARG A 59 9.11 9.14 16.52
N SER A 60 8.28 8.43 15.77
CA SER A 60 8.70 7.92 14.48
C SER A 60 8.76 9.12 13.54
N HIS A 61 9.95 9.56 13.15
CA HIS A 61 10.13 10.65 12.18
C HIS A 61 9.70 10.22 10.76
N LEU A 62 8.91 9.14 10.61
CA LEU A 62 8.47 8.59 9.33
C LEU A 62 7.65 9.62 8.55
N ALA A 63 6.66 10.24 9.20
CA ALA A 63 5.83 11.23 8.51
C ALA A 63 6.69 12.38 7.96
N GLU A 64 7.68 12.85 8.73
CA GLU A 64 8.63 13.89 8.30
C GLU A 64 9.51 13.41 7.14
N VAL A 65 10.10 12.21 7.24
CA VAL A 65 10.97 11.64 6.19
C VAL A 65 10.22 11.47 4.86
N PHE A 66 8.97 10.99 4.93
CA PHE A 66 8.14 10.82 3.75
C PHE A 66 7.64 12.17 3.23
N ALA A 67 7.23 13.12 4.08
CA ALA A 67 6.82 14.46 3.65
C ALA A 67 7.91 15.19 2.86
N MET A 68 9.19 14.95 3.17
CA MET A 68 10.31 15.50 2.41
C MET A 68 10.57 14.77 1.08
N SER A 69 10.01 13.58 0.89
CA SER A 69 10.35 12.66 -0.20
C SER A 69 9.24 12.43 -1.22
N VAL A 70 7.97 12.72 -0.89
CA VAL A 70 6.82 12.44 -1.76
C VAL A 70 6.05 13.71 -2.10
N ALA A 71 5.28 13.68 -3.19
CA ALA A 71 4.57 14.85 -3.72
C ALA A 71 3.17 15.08 -3.13
N MET A 72 2.84 14.42 -2.02
CA MET A 72 1.54 14.47 -1.36
C MET A 72 1.69 14.76 0.14
N PRO A 73 0.69 15.38 0.78
CA PRO A 73 0.67 15.55 2.24
C PRO A 73 0.89 14.23 2.97
N VAL A 74 1.73 14.25 4.00
CA VAL A 74 2.01 13.09 4.85
C VAL A 74 1.83 13.48 6.31
N LYS A 75 1.12 12.66 7.08
CA LYS A 75 1.00 12.83 8.53
C LYS A 75 0.81 11.51 9.27
N GLU A 76 1.04 11.53 10.58
CA GLU A 76 0.53 10.48 11.45
C GLU A 76 -1.00 10.65 11.59
N ALA A 77 -1.74 9.53 11.59
CA ALA A 77 -3.19 9.56 11.75
C ALA A 77 -3.58 9.88 13.19
N ASP A 78 -4.52 10.82 13.37
CA ASP A 78 -5.13 11.11 14.67
C ASP A 78 -6.36 10.21 14.93
N ASP A 79 -6.64 9.91 16.20
CA ASP A 79 -7.84 9.13 16.56
C ASP A 79 -9.12 9.83 16.07
N LYS A 80 -10.00 9.08 15.40
CA LYS A 80 -11.27 9.55 14.81
C LYS A 80 -11.14 10.66 13.76
N GLU A 81 -9.94 10.85 13.20
CA GLU A 81 -9.76 11.78 12.10
C GLU A 81 -10.57 11.35 10.86
N THR A 82 -11.14 12.33 10.15
CA THR A 82 -11.71 12.09 8.83
C THR A 82 -10.59 11.98 7.80
N ILE A 83 -10.56 10.88 7.05
CA ILE A 83 -9.57 10.65 5.99
C ILE A 83 -9.78 11.66 4.86
N ALA A 84 -8.77 12.47 4.61
CA ALA A 84 -8.75 13.46 3.54
C ALA A 84 -8.19 12.86 2.24
N PRO A 85 -8.78 13.19 1.07
CA PRO A 85 -8.22 12.80 -0.22
C PRO A 85 -6.77 13.22 -0.40
N GLY A 86 -6.02 12.42 -1.15
CA GLY A 86 -4.64 12.72 -1.55
C GLY A 86 -3.65 12.85 -0.40
N THR A 87 -3.94 12.24 0.75
CA THR A 87 -3.09 12.29 1.94
C THR A 87 -2.57 10.90 2.27
N LEU A 88 -1.28 10.81 2.60
CA LEU A 88 -0.64 9.62 3.14
C LEU A 88 -0.65 9.69 4.67
N TYR A 89 -1.34 8.75 5.29
CA TYR A 89 -1.45 8.59 6.73
C TYR A 89 -0.57 7.46 7.21
N PHE A 90 0.32 7.71 8.17
CA PHE A 90 0.99 6.66 8.93
C PHE A 90 0.16 6.33 10.17
N ALA A 91 -0.17 5.05 10.35
CA ALA A 91 -0.82 4.61 11.56
C ALA A 91 0.12 4.75 12.77
N ALA A 92 -0.46 5.07 13.94
CA ALA A 92 0.31 5.25 15.16
C ALA A 92 1.11 3.98 15.52
N PRO A 93 2.29 4.12 16.17
CA PRO A 93 3.08 2.97 16.62
C PRO A 93 2.26 1.97 17.44
N GLY A 94 2.46 0.67 17.19
CA GLY A 94 1.74 -0.41 17.87
C GLY A 94 0.40 -0.81 17.24
N SER A 95 -0.01 -0.21 16.12
CA SER A 95 -1.29 -0.48 15.43
C SER A 95 -1.33 -1.76 14.57
N GLY A 96 -0.39 -2.69 14.72
CA GLY A 96 -0.42 -4.01 14.08
C GLY A 96 0.96 -4.60 13.79
N ALA A 97 1.09 -5.93 13.80
CA ALA A 97 2.33 -6.64 13.51
C ALA A 97 2.11 -7.89 12.63
N SER A 98 3.02 -8.15 11.68
CA SER A 98 3.15 -9.36 10.83
C SER A 98 1.85 -10.13 10.51
N SER A 99 1.38 -11.01 11.41
CA SER A 99 0.15 -11.81 11.24
C SER A 99 -1.10 -10.95 11.07
N ASP A 100 -1.13 -9.76 11.67
CA ASP A 100 -2.26 -8.85 11.59
C ASP A 100 -2.38 -8.27 10.17
N GLY A 101 -1.26 -7.99 9.51
CA GLY A 101 -1.25 -7.53 8.12
C GLY A 101 -1.84 -8.58 7.18
N ALA A 102 -1.38 -9.84 7.29
CA ALA A 102 -1.88 -10.93 6.47
C ALA A 102 -3.38 -11.20 6.69
N ARG A 103 -3.84 -11.20 7.94
CA ARG A 103 -5.26 -11.34 8.28
C ARG A 103 -6.09 -10.16 7.79
N GLY A 104 -5.57 -8.94 7.89
CA GLY A 104 -6.21 -7.74 7.37
C GLY A 104 -6.42 -7.79 5.86
N THR A 105 -5.37 -8.13 5.10
CA THR A 105 -5.48 -8.27 3.64
C THR A 105 -6.44 -9.40 3.24
N ALA A 106 -6.40 -10.55 3.93
CA ALA A 106 -7.38 -11.62 3.71
C ALA A 106 -8.82 -11.14 3.97
N LYS A 107 -9.04 -10.33 5.01
CA LYS A 107 -10.36 -9.78 5.32
C LYS A 107 -10.84 -8.77 4.28
N ILE A 108 -9.95 -7.92 3.76
CA ILE A 108 -10.24 -7.03 2.62
C ILE A 108 -10.70 -7.87 1.41
N LYS A 109 -10.01 -9.00 1.13
CA LYS A 109 -10.39 -9.90 0.04
C LYS A 109 -11.78 -10.52 0.25
N GLU A 110 -12.07 -10.97 1.46
CA GLU A 110 -13.39 -11.53 1.83
C GLU A 110 -14.53 -10.53 1.58
N TYR A 111 -14.29 -9.23 1.78
CA TYR A 111 -15.25 -8.17 1.50
C TYR A 111 -15.26 -7.69 0.03
N GLY A 112 -14.55 -8.38 -0.86
CA GLY A 112 -14.50 -8.06 -2.29
C GLY A 112 -13.54 -6.92 -2.65
N GLY A 113 -12.69 -6.48 -1.72
CA GLY A 113 -11.67 -5.49 -2.00
C GLY A 113 -10.54 -6.05 -2.87
N LEU A 114 -9.89 -5.15 -3.61
CA LEU A 114 -8.72 -5.48 -4.41
C LEU A 114 -7.52 -5.71 -3.48
N THR A 115 -6.81 -6.83 -3.67
CA THR A 115 -5.66 -7.19 -2.84
C THR A 115 -4.39 -7.39 -3.66
N VAL A 116 -3.29 -6.80 -3.17
CA VAL A 116 -1.99 -6.83 -3.81
C VAL A 116 -0.96 -7.29 -2.79
N VAL A 117 -0.13 -8.25 -3.17
CA VAL A 117 0.99 -8.73 -2.36
C VAL A 117 2.28 -8.51 -3.14
N GLN A 118 3.32 -8.02 -2.47
CA GLN A 118 4.64 -7.94 -3.09
C GLN A 118 5.15 -9.35 -3.39
N ASP A 119 5.67 -9.59 -4.60
CA ASP A 119 6.27 -10.89 -4.94
C ASP A 119 7.38 -11.26 -3.93
N PRO A 120 7.24 -12.38 -3.17
CA PRO A 120 8.25 -12.84 -2.24
C PRO A 120 9.62 -13.08 -2.89
N ALA A 121 9.67 -13.43 -4.17
CA ALA A 121 10.93 -13.63 -4.89
C ALA A 121 11.73 -12.32 -5.06
N GLN A 122 11.05 -11.17 -4.94
CA GLN A 122 11.65 -9.83 -5.07
C GLN A 122 11.55 -9.01 -3.78
N ALA A 123 11.11 -9.61 -2.68
CA ALA A 123 11.02 -8.98 -1.38
C ALA A 123 12.35 -9.05 -0.63
N LEU A 124 12.75 -7.94 0.00
CA LEU A 124 13.91 -7.92 0.89
C LEU A 124 13.70 -8.87 2.08
N VAL A 125 12.49 -8.86 2.64
CA VAL A 125 12.04 -9.77 3.70
C VAL A 125 10.75 -10.44 3.26
N ARG A 126 10.77 -11.77 3.18
CA ARG A 126 9.71 -12.57 2.56
C ARG A 126 8.56 -12.92 3.50
N THR A 127 8.77 -12.78 4.80
CA THR A 127 7.86 -13.26 5.86
C THR A 127 6.43 -12.72 5.73
N MET A 128 6.27 -11.41 5.49
CA MET A 128 4.92 -10.81 5.37
C MET A 128 4.21 -11.22 4.07
N PRO A 129 4.84 -11.11 2.87
CA PRO A 129 4.26 -11.64 1.65
C PRO A 129 3.85 -13.11 1.73
N GLU A 130 4.72 -13.97 2.27
CA GLU A 130 4.45 -15.40 2.41
C GLU A 130 3.29 -15.67 3.38
N ALA A 131 3.21 -14.91 4.48
CA ALA A 131 2.08 -15.00 5.41
C ALA A 131 0.75 -14.61 4.76
N ALA A 132 0.72 -13.59 3.89
CA ALA A 132 -0.48 -13.21 3.16
C ALA A 132 -0.91 -14.31 2.17
N LEU A 133 0.03 -14.85 1.40
CA LEU A 133 -0.22 -15.94 0.44
C LEU A 133 -0.70 -17.24 1.10
N ALA A 134 -0.30 -17.48 2.35
CA ALA A 134 -0.79 -18.63 3.13
C ALA A 134 -2.26 -18.50 3.54
N LEU A 135 -2.83 -17.28 3.59
CA LEU A 135 -4.18 -17.03 4.07
C LEU A 135 -5.19 -16.76 2.96
N HIS A 136 -4.77 -16.20 1.83
CA HIS A 136 -5.65 -15.97 0.68
C HIS A 136 -4.88 -15.88 -0.64
N THR A 137 -5.60 -16.02 -1.75
CA THR A 137 -5.06 -15.70 -3.09
C THR A 137 -5.27 -14.20 -3.36
N PRO A 138 -4.21 -13.39 -3.54
CA PRO A 138 -4.35 -11.99 -3.91
C PRO A 138 -4.73 -11.85 -5.38
N ASP A 139 -5.31 -10.70 -5.74
CA ASP A 139 -5.59 -10.37 -7.15
C ASP A 139 -4.30 -10.16 -7.94
N PHE A 140 -3.30 -9.58 -7.28
CA PHE A 140 -2.01 -9.30 -7.89
C PHE A 140 -0.85 -9.69 -6.98
N LEU A 141 0.13 -10.38 -7.57
CA LEU A 141 1.45 -10.64 -7.01
C LEU A 141 2.47 -9.85 -7.84
N LEU A 142 3.02 -8.77 -7.28
CA LEU A 142 3.76 -7.77 -8.07
C LEU A 142 5.10 -7.38 -7.44
N PRO A 143 6.12 -7.04 -8.22
CA PRO A 143 7.27 -6.30 -7.72
C PRO A 143 6.93 -4.84 -7.41
N LEU A 144 7.76 -4.19 -6.60
CA LEU A 144 7.57 -2.80 -6.16
C LEU A 144 7.29 -1.79 -7.31
N PRO A 145 8.00 -1.81 -8.46
CA PRO A 145 7.72 -0.87 -9.55
C PRO A 145 6.33 -1.05 -10.16
N ASP A 146 5.85 -2.29 -10.21
CA ASP A 146 4.56 -2.63 -10.80
C ASP A 146 3.43 -2.30 -9.81
N ILE A 147 3.68 -2.39 -8.49
CA ILE A 147 2.77 -1.84 -7.46
C ILE A 147 2.62 -0.34 -7.64
N GLY A 148 3.71 0.42 -7.79
CA GLY A 148 3.63 1.86 -8.04
C GLY A 148 2.82 2.20 -9.30
N SER A 149 3.02 1.43 -10.37
CA SER A 149 2.25 1.57 -11.61
C SER A 149 0.75 1.29 -11.38
N LEU A 150 0.41 0.29 -10.57
CA LEU A 150 -0.98 -0.06 -10.27
C LEU A 150 -1.69 1.07 -9.52
N LEU A 151 -1.01 1.68 -8.54
CA LEU A 151 -1.59 2.79 -7.76
C LEU A 151 -1.94 3.98 -8.66
N VAL A 152 -1.15 4.25 -9.70
CA VAL A 152 -1.43 5.31 -10.69
C VAL A 152 -2.65 4.96 -11.54
N GLU A 153 -2.80 3.69 -11.96
CA GLU A 153 -3.98 3.28 -12.73
C GLU A 153 -5.26 3.30 -11.88
N LEU A 154 -5.21 2.90 -10.61
CA LEU A 154 -6.36 2.97 -9.71
C LEU A 154 -6.88 4.39 -9.53
N GLU A 155 -5.99 5.39 -9.47
CA GLU A 155 -6.38 6.79 -9.38
C GLU A 155 -7.14 7.26 -10.62
N ARG A 156 -6.75 6.82 -11.82
CA ARG A 156 -7.41 7.25 -13.07
C ARG A 156 -8.87 6.78 -13.17
N ILE A 157 -9.21 5.73 -12.43
CA ILE A 157 -10.56 5.13 -12.42
C ILE A 157 -11.43 5.75 -11.31
N ALA A 158 -10.81 6.25 -10.24
CA ALA A 158 -11.52 6.95 -9.17
C ALA A 158 -12.07 8.29 -9.71
N CYS A 159 -13.37 8.29 -10.05
CA CYS A 159 -14.12 9.44 -10.55
C CYS A 159 -14.15 10.62 -9.58
#